data_AF-A0AAN0NF04-F1
#
_entry.id   AF-A0AAN0NF04-F1
#
_cell.length_a   1.000
_cell.length_b   1.000
_cell.length_c   1.000
_cell.angle_alpha   90.00
_cell.angle_beta   90.00
_cell.angle_gamma   90.00
#
_symmetry.space_group_name_H-M   'P 1'
#
loop_
_entity.id
_entity.type
_entity.pdbx_description
1 polymer ?
#
loop_
_entity_poly.entity_id
_entity_poly.type
_entity_poly.pdbx_seq_one_letter_code
_entity_poly.pdbx_strand_id
1 'polypeptide(L)'
;MSEIRNELSLTRVINASGKMTILGGSKLSRSVTEAMCDGSQNFYVMSDLMMKSRQWIEMNYNVEAAWIVSSASSGIAQTVARGNSPR
;
A
#
# COMPACT_ATOMS: atom_id res chain seq x y z
N MET A 1 -15.61 16.87 -2.96
CA MET A 1 -15.09 16.13 -1.78
C MET A 1 -15.97 16.25 -0.53
N SER A 2 -16.76 17.33 -0.34
CA SER A 2 -17.74 17.45 0.76
C SER A 2 -18.97 16.54 0.58
N GLU A 3 -19.40 16.32 -0.66
CA GLU A 3 -20.63 15.58 -0.98
C GLU A 3 -20.55 14.11 -0.55
N ILE A 4 -19.56 13.36 -1.05
CA ILE A 4 -19.46 11.92 -0.73
C ILE A 4 -19.31 11.62 0.76
N ARG A 5 -18.61 12.47 1.52
CA ARG A 5 -18.47 12.28 2.97
C ARG A 5 -19.81 12.49 3.68
N ASN A 6 -20.57 13.50 3.26
CA ASN A 6 -21.87 13.81 3.83
C ASN A 6 -22.92 12.76 3.42
N GLU A 7 -22.90 12.29 2.17
CA GLU A 7 -23.73 11.17 1.68
C GLU A 7 -23.48 9.91 2.50
N LEU A 8 -22.22 9.59 2.77
CA LEU A 8 -21.82 8.46 3.61
C LEU A 8 -21.98 8.72 5.13
N SER A 9 -22.49 9.90 5.52
CA SER A 9 -22.65 10.30 6.93
C SER A 9 -21.38 10.18 7.78
N LEU A 10 -20.22 10.47 7.17
CA LEU A 10 -18.91 10.32 7.82
C LEU A 10 -18.50 11.61 8.57
N THR A 11 -18.14 11.44 9.85
CA THR A 11 -17.65 12.55 10.69
C THR A 11 -16.13 12.67 10.61
N ARG A 12 -15.63 13.88 10.35
CA ARG A 12 -14.19 14.17 10.43
C ARG A 12 -13.78 14.33 11.90
N VAL A 13 -12.70 13.68 12.31
CA VAL A 13 -12.16 13.75 13.67
C VAL A 13 -10.75 14.34 13.70
N ILE A 14 -10.35 14.87 14.85
CA ILE A 14 -8.96 15.23 15.16
C ILE A 14 -8.37 14.10 16.00
N ASN A 15 -7.30 13.49 15.52
CA ASN A 15 -6.62 12.39 16.21
C ASN A 15 -5.42 12.93 17.00
N ALA A 16 -5.46 12.79 18.32
CA ALA A 16 -4.37 13.12 19.25
C ALA A 16 -3.80 11.87 19.97
N SER A 17 -4.18 10.66 19.53
CA SER A 17 -3.85 9.39 20.18
C SER A 17 -2.80 8.58 19.41
N GLY A 18 -2.14 9.16 18.41
CA GLY A 18 -1.15 8.47 17.57
C GLY A 18 -1.78 7.61 16.47
N LYS A 19 -1.13 6.50 16.09
CA LYS A 19 -1.61 5.62 15.00
C LYS A 19 -2.69 4.67 15.54
N MET A 20 -3.92 4.85 15.08
CA MET A 20 -5.08 4.08 15.55
C MET A 20 -5.72 3.29 14.40
N THR A 21 -5.83 1.97 14.52
CA THR A 21 -6.45 1.11 13.49
C THR A 21 -7.89 1.52 13.18
N ILE A 22 -8.68 1.86 14.21
CA ILE A 22 -10.08 2.32 14.05
C ILE A 22 -10.20 3.63 13.24
N LEU A 23 -9.14 4.44 13.21
CA LEU A 23 -9.09 5.69 12.45
C LEU A 23 -8.39 5.55 11.09
N GLY A 24 -8.14 4.32 10.64
CA GLY A 24 -7.45 4.04 9.37
C GLY A 24 -5.92 4.08 9.45
N GLY A 25 -5.35 4.09 10.66
CA GLY A 25 -3.90 3.98 10.86
C GLY A 25 -3.13 5.27 10.55
N SER A 26 -2.29 5.25 9.52
CA SER A 26 -1.39 6.36 9.19
C SER A 26 -1.99 7.28 8.13
N LYS A 27 -1.83 8.60 8.30
CA LYS A 27 -2.14 9.57 7.24
C LYS A 27 -0.97 9.66 6.26
N LEU A 28 -1.27 9.74 4.97
CA LEU A 28 -0.29 9.94 3.92
C LEU A 28 0.18 11.40 3.88
N SER A 29 1.45 11.62 3.54
CA SER A 29 1.96 12.97 3.26
C SER A 29 1.44 13.47 1.91
N ARG A 30 1.48 14.79 1.71
CA ARG A 30 1.09 15.41 0.44
C ARG A 30 1.83 14.84 -0.76
N SER A 31 3.15 14.68 -0.65
CA SER A 31 3.99 14.11 -1.71
C SER A 31 3.55 12.70 -2.11
N VAL A 32 3.17 11.85 -1.14
CA VAL A 32 2.68 10.50 -1.43
C VAL A 32 1.32 10.56 -2.12
N THR A 33 0.41 11.42 -1.66
CA THR A 33 -0.92 11.56 -2.31
C THR A 33 -0.83 12.10 -3.73
N GLU A 34 0.12 13.01 -4.00
CA GLU A 34 0.37 13.54 -5.35
C GLU A 34 0.90 12.43 -6.27
N ALA A 35 1.87 11.64 -5.81
CA ALA A 35 2.38 10.48 -6.56
C ALA A 35 1.30 9.41 -6.82
N MET A 36 0.41 9.17 -5.87
CA MET A 36 -0.73 8.26 -6.08
C MET A 36 -1.71 8.78 -7.12
N CYS A 37 -1.99 10.09 -7.11
CA CYS A 37 -2.85 10.72 -8.11
C CYS A 37 -2.26 10.56 -9.51
N ASP A 38 -0.97 10.90 -9.67
CA ASP A 38 -0.24 10.70 -10.93
C ASP A 38 -0.25 9.23 -11.37
N GLY A 39 0.09 8.31 -10.47
CA GLY A 39 0.07 6.88 -10.76
C GLY A 39 -1.30 6.33 -11.17
N SER A 40 -2.39 6.90 -10.65
CA SER A 40 -3.77 6.48 -10.96
C SER A 40 -4.31 7.04 -12.28
N GLN A 41 -3.70 8.10 -12.81
CA GLN A 41 -4.15 8.78 -14.03
C GLN A 41 -3.35 8.40 -15.28
N ASN A 42 -2.33 7.56 -15.12
CA ASN A 42 -1.44 7.14 -16.19
C ASN A 42 -1.38 5.60 -16.29
N PHE A 43 -1.09 5.09 -17.49
CA PHE A 43 -0.86 3.67 -17.70
C PHE A 43 0.63 3.34 -17.63
N TYR A 44 0.94 2.26 -16.91
CA TYR A 44 2.27 1.68 -16.85
C TYR A 44 2.21 0.21 -17.20
N VAL A 45 3.28 -0.31 -17.80
CA VAL A 45 3.44 -1.76 -17.97
C VAL A 45 3.61 -2.37 -16.58
N MET A 46 2.59 -3.11 -16.12
CA MET A 46 2.52 -3.57 -14.72
C MET A 46 3.67 -4.49 -14.33
N SER A 47 4.16 -5.33 -15.25
CA SER A 47 5.33 -6.17 -15.00
C SER A 47 6.58 -5.34 -14.71
N ASP A 48 6.77 -4.25 -15.46
CA ASP A 48 7.91 -3.36 -15.30
C ASP A 48 7.82 -2.55 -14.02
N LEU A 49 6.61 -2.06 -13.69
CA LEU A 49 6.36 -1.37 -12.43
C LEU A 49 6.72 -2.27 -11.25
N MET A 50 6.21 -3.51 -11.23
CA MET A 50 6.50 -4.48 -10.18
C MET A 50 7.99 -4.80 -10.06
N MET A 51 8.66 -5.04 -11.19
CA MET A 51 10.09 -5.34 -11.23
C MET A 51 10.93 -4.17 -10.70
N LYS A 52 10.67 -2.95 -11.17
CA LYS A 52 11.40 -1.75 -10.74
C LYS A 52 11.16 -1.42 -9.27
N SER A 53 9.92 -1.55 -8.78
CA SER A 53 9.61 -1.32 -7.37
C SER A 53 10.31 -2.34 -6.46
N ARG A 54 10.36 -3.61 -6.87
CA ARG A 54 11.11 -4.66 -6.16
C ARG A 54 12.62 -4.32 -6.10
N GLN A 55 13.24 -4.02 -7.23
CA GLN A 55 14.68 -3.69 -7.31
C GLN A 55 15.03 -2.50 -6.41
N TRP A 56 14.17 -1.48 -6.38
CA TRP A 56 14.35 -0.33 -5.50
C TRP A 56 14.37 -0.75 -4.02
N ILE A 57 13.48 -1.64 -3.58
CA ILE A 57 13.46 -2.14 -2.20
C ILE A 57 14.72 -2.97 -1.91
N GLU A 58 15.09 -3.89 -2.80
CA GLU A 58 16.27 -4.76 -2.64
C GLU A 58 17.54 -3.93 -2.43
N MET A 59 17.73 -2.88 -3.23
CA MET A 59 18.88 -1.97 -3.12
C MET A 59 18.89 -1.17 -1.82
N ASN A 60 17.73 -0.62 -1.40
CA ASN A 60 17.68 0.26 -0.22
C ASN A 60 17.78 -0.50 1.11
N TYR A 61 17.30 -1.75 1.15
CA TYR A 61 17.28 -2.57 2.37
C TYR A 61 18.32 -3.69 2.36
N ASN A 62 19.12 -3.80 1.31
CA ASN A 62 20.16 -4.82 1.12
C ASN A 62 19.65 -6.25 1.37
N VAL A 63 18.58 -6.62 0.67
CA VAL A 63 17.96 -7.96 0.72
C VAL A 63 18.09 -8.67 -0.62
N GLU A 64 18.18 -10.00 -0.59
CA GLU A 64 18.33 -10.83 -1.79
C GLU A 64 17.11 -10.75 -2.73
N ALA A 65 15.91 -10.64 -2.14
CA ALA A 65 14.67 -10.55 -2.88
C ALA A 65 13.59 -9.79 -2.11
N ALA A 66 12.81 -8.95 -2.79
CA ALA A 66 11.62 -8.31 -2.23
C ALA A 66 10.39 -8.49 -3.12
N TRP A 67 9.19 -8.49 -2.52
CA TRP A 67 7.95 -8.50 -3.28
C TRP A 67 6.88 -7.66 -2.59
N ILE A 68 6.18 -6.84 -3.38
CA ILE A 68 5.08 -6.00 -2.88
C ILE A 68 3.77 -6.77 -3.02
N VAL A 69 3.01 -6.84 -1.94
CA VAL A 69 1.69 -7.47 -1.86
C VAL A 69 0.69 -6.49 -1.26
N SER A 70 -0.60 -6.80 -1.37
CA SER A 70 -1.68 -5.91 -0.92
C SER A 70 -1.63 -5.55 0.57
N SER A 71 -1.11 -6.44 1.41
CA SER A 71 -1.02 -6.24 2.87
C SER A 71 -0.01 -7.21 3.51
N ALA A 72 0.37 -6.96 4.76
CA ALA A 72 1.19 -7.88 5.55
C ALA A 72 0.52 -9.27 5.70
N SER A 73 -0.81 -9.31 5.87
CA SER A 73 -1.56 -10.57 5.96
C SER A 73 -1.52 -11.38 4.66
N SER A 74 -1.59 -10.71 3.50
CA SER A 74 -1.41 -11.35 2.19
C SER A 74 0.00 -11.94 2.05
N GLY A 75 1.03 -11.24 2.55
CA GLY A 75 2.40 -11.73 2.58
C GLY A 75 2.52 -13.03 3.38
N ILE A 76 1.98 -13.05 4.60
CA ILE A 76 1.96 -14.26 5.45
C ILE A 76 1.23 -15.40 4.73
N ALA A 77 0.05 -15.13 4.17
CA ALA A 77 -0.74 -16.14 3.46
C ALA A 77 0.02 -16.74 2.26
N GLN A 78 0.68 -15.92 1.46
CA GLN A 78 1.49 -16.38 0.32
C GLN A 78 2.70 -17.21 0.77
N THR A 79 3.39 -16.80 1.84
CA THR A 79 4.54 -17.53 2.38
C THR A 79 4.14 -18.91 2.88
N VAL A 80 3.02 -19.02 3.60
CA VAL A 80 2.53 -20.31 4.12
C VAL A 80 1.99 -21.19 2.99
N ALA A 81 1.21 -20.63 2.06
CA ALA A 81 0.65 -21.38 0.94
C ALA A 81 1.73 -21.99 0.03
N ARG A 82 2.82 -21.25 -0.20
CA ARG A 82 3.95 -21.73 -1.03
C ARG A 82 4.64 -22.97 -0.47
N GLY A 83 4.65 -23.15 0.86
CA GLY A 83 5.23 -24.33 1.49
C GLY A 83 4.53 -25.64 1.16
N ASN A 84 3.30 -25.59 0.63
CA ASN A 84 2.44 -26.75 0.40
C ASN A 84 2.16 -27.04 -1.09
N SER A 85 2.83 -26.36 -2.03
CA SER A 85 2.67 -26.66 -3.45
C SER A 85 3.53 -27.87 -3.85
N PRO A 86 2.94 -29.01 -4.27
CA PRO A 86 3.72 -30.06 -4.91
C PRO A 86 4.31 -29.50 -6.20
N ARG A 87 5.59 -29.77 -6.43
CA ARG A 87 6.24 -29.49 -7.72
C ARG A 87 5.56 -30.24 -8.85
#